data_AF-A0ABF7QZD1-F1
#
_entry.id   AF-A0ABF7QZD1-F1
#
_cell.length_a   1.000
_cell.length_b   1.000
_cell.length_c   1.000
_cell.angle_alpha   90.00
_cell.angle_beta   90.00
_cell.angle_gamma   90.00
#
_symmetry.space_group_name_H-M   'P 1'
#
loop_
_entity.id
_entity.type
_entity.pdbx_description
1 polymer ?
#
loop_
_entity_poly.entity_id
_entity_poly.type
_entity_poly.pdbx_seq_one_letter_code
_entity_poly.pdbx_strand_id
1 'polypeptide(L)' 'MCSHVLDGQNTYTTPRELARLTGGPDGLRWFQHDHEMDWCLCIVDLPATLSQADLKWTRVSDTPNFLIDR' A
#
# COMPACT_ATOMS: atom_id res chain seq x y z
N MET A 1 -10.78 -10.21 -1.08
CA MET A 1 -9.83 -10.14 -2.21
C MET A 1 -8.64 -9.32 -1.74
N CYS A 2 -7.41 -9.76 -2.01
CA CYS A 2 -6.21 -9.08 -1.53
C CYS A 2 -5.92 -7.83 -2.36
N SER A 3 -5.51 -6.74 -1.71
CA SER A 3 -5.09 -5.49 -2.37
C SER A 3 -3.59 -5.53 -2.66
N HIS A 4 -3.17 -5.03 -3.82
CA HIS A 4 -1.76 -4.89 -4.18
C HIS A 4 -1.43 -3.45 -4.58
N VAL A 5 -0.19 -3.04 -4.36
CA VAL A 5 0.36 -1.79 -4.90
C VAL A 5 1.38 -2.12 -5.98
N LEU A 6 1.25 -1.51 -7.15
CA LEU A 6 2.07 -1.74 -8.34
C LEU A 6 2.94 -0.50 -8.59
N ASP A 7 4.23 -0.70 -8.82
CA ASP A 7 5.22 0.35 -9.07
C ASP A 7 6.21 -0.13 -10.14
N GLY A 8 5.86 0.12 -11.40
CA GLY A 8 6.59 -0.40 -12.56
C GLY A 8 6.64 -1.93 -12.56
N GLN A 9 7.82 -2.50 -12.32
CA GLN A 9 8.02 -3.96 -12.20
C GLN A 9 7.86 -4.50 -10.78
N ASN A 10 7.74 -3.62 -9.78
CA ASN A 10 7.59 -4.01 -8.38
C ASN A 10 6.10 -4.19 -8.06
N THR A 11 5.79 -5.22 -7.30
CA THR A 11 4.47 -5.44 -6.72
C THR A 11 4.63 -5.61 -5.22
N TYR A 12 3.99 -4.73 -4.45
CA TYR A 12 3.95 -4.81 -2.99
C TYR A 12 2.66 -5.51 -2.59
N THR A 13 2.79 -6.59 -1.83
CA THR A 13 1.68 -7.46 -1.43
C THR A 13 1.47 -7.49 0.08
N THR A 14 2.48 -7.07 0.84
CA THR A 14 2.46 -7.00 2.31
C THR A 14 2.74 -5.59 2.83
N PRO A 15 2.27 -5.24 4.03
CA PRO A 15 2.62 -3.97 4.68
C PRO A 15 4.14 -3.81 4.85
N ARG A 16 4.89 -4.89 5.10
CA ARG A 16 6.36 -4.87 5.17
C ARG A 16 7.01 -4.40 3.88
N GLU A 17 6.55 -4.90 2.75
CA GLU A 17 7.04 -4.47 1.45
C GLU A 17 6.66 -3.01 1.19
N LEU A 18 5.42 -2.64 1.45
CA LEU A 18 4.93 -1.27 1.26
C LEU A 18 5.64 -0.26 2.18
N ALA A 19 5.95 -0.63 3.42
CA ALA A 19 6.68 0.21 4.36
C ALA A 19 8.08 0.59 3.85
N ARG A 20 8.73 -0.27 3.04
CA ARG A 20 10.02 0.08 2.42
C ARG A 20 9.89 1.26 1.45
N LEU A 21 8.71 1.43 0.87
CA LEU A 21 8.40 2.51 -0.05
C LEU A 21 7.95 3.78 0.68
N THR A 22 7.20 3.66 1.78
CA THR A 22 6.55 4.80 2.46
C THR A 22 7.35 5.37 3.64
N GLY A 23 8.61 4.96 3.80
CA GLY A 23 9.51 5.49 4.83
C GLY A 23 9.51 4.71 6.16
N GLY A 24 8.96 3.50 6.17
CA GLY A 24 8.93 2.59 7.32
C GLY A 24 7.53 2.26 7.80
N PRO A 25 7.40 1.46 8.88
CA PRO A 25 6.10 1.08 9.45
C PRO A 25 5.23 2.27 9.85
N ASP A 26 5.84 3.36 10.32
CA ASP A 26 5.16 4.61 10.71
C ASP A 26 4.53 5.34 9.51
N GLY A 27 4.98 5.02 8.30
CA GLY A 27 4.41 5.52 7.05
C GLY A 27 3.08 4.85 6.69
N LEU A 28 2.71 3.75 7.36
CA LEU A 28 1.49 3.00 7.08
C LEU A 28 0.32 3.52 7.90
N ARG A 29 -0.84 3.65 7.25
CA ARG A 29 -2.13 3.87 7.90
C ARG A 29 -2.91 2.58 7.90
N TRP A 30 -3.41 2.17 9.06
CA TRP A 30 -4.07 0.88 9.25
C TRP A 30 -5.58 1.09 9.37
N PHE A 31 -6.37 0.22 8.73
CA PHE A 31 -7.81 0.12 9.00
C PHE A 31 -8.09 -0.70 10.27
N GLN A 32 -7.30 -1.75 10.50
CA GLN A 32 -7.42 -2.70 11.60
C GLN A 32 -6.13 -3.50 11.76
N HIS A 33 -5.96 -4.20 12.89
CA HIS A 33 -4.80 -5.05 13.15
C HIS A 33 -3.45 -4.35 12.94
N ASP A 34 -3.29 -3.19 13.59
CA ASP A 34 -2.10 -2.36 13.48
C ASP A 34 -0.82 -3.17 13.69
N HIS A 35 0.19 -2.90 12.84
CA HIS A 35 1.52 -3.52 12.89
C HIS A 35 1.61 -5.00 12.48
N GLU A 36 0.55 -5.60 11.93
CA GLU A 36 0.61 -6.93 11.31
C GLU A 36 1.31 -6.87 9.93
N MET A 37 2.64 -6.82 9.96
CA MET A 37 3.47 -6.48 8.80
C MET A 37 3.50 -7.53 7.68
N ASP A 38 3.11 -8.77 7.95
CA ASP A 38 3.19 -9.90 7.01
C ASP A 38 1.81 -10.35 6.49
N TRP A 39 0.77 -9.57 6.76
CA TRP A 39 -0.59 -9.79 6.25
C TRP A 39 -0.78 -9.21 4.84
N CYS A 40 -1.97 -9.40 4.28
CA CYS A 40 -2.38 -8.69 3.06
C CYS A 40 -2.57 -7.19 3.34
N LEU A 41 -2.29 -6.34 2.35
CA LEU A 41 -2.59 -4.90 2.38
C LEU A 41 -4.07 -4.51 2.56
N CYS A 42 -5.01 -5.45 2.65
CA CYS A 42 -6.42 -5.11 2.94
C CYS A 42 -6.63 -4.54 4.35
N ILE A 43 -5.66 -4.73 5.25
CA ILE A 43 -5.66 -4.12 6.58
C ILE A 43 -5.05 -2.71 6.59
N VAL A 44 -4.46 -2.27 5.48
CA VAL A 44 -3.83 -0.94 5.31
C VAL A 44 -4.77 -0.03 4.53
N ASP A 45 -4.95 1.18 5.01
CA ASP A 45 -5.54 2.29 4.25
C ASP A 45 -4.55 2.74 3.18
N LEU A 46 -4.59 2.08 2.02
CA LEU A 46 -3.71 2.35 0.89
C LEU A 46 -3.84 3.80 0.38
N PRO A 47 -5.04 4.36 0.15
CA PRO A 47 -5.18 5.77 -0.20
C PRO A 47 -4.51 6.73 0.78
N ALA A 48 -4.74 6.58 2.08
CA ALA A 48 -4.16 7.46 3.09
C ALA A 48 -2.65 7.27 3.21
N THR A 49 -2.18 6.03 3.17
CA THR A 49 -0.77 5.65 3.22
C THR A 49 0.01 6.24 2.04
N LEU A 50 -0.48 6.05 0.81
CA LEU A 50 0.18 6.55 -0.39
C LEU A 50 0.14 8.08 -0.47
N SER A 51 -0.97 8.70 -0.06
CA SER A 51 -1.08 10.17 -0.02
C SER A 51 -0.16 10.79 1.04
N GLN A 52 -0.02 10.17 2.21
CA GLN A 52 0.93 10.61 3.24
C GLN A 52 2.38 10.52 2.77
N ALA A 53 2.70 9.51 1.97
CA ALA A 53 4.03 9.34 1.37
C ALA A 53 4.29 10.27 0.17
N ASP A 54 3.37 11.20 -0.13
CA ASP A 54 3.42 12.10 -1.28
C ASP A 54 3.59 11.37 -2.62
N LEU A 55 3.06 10.14 -2.71
CA LEU A 55 3.08 9.35 -3.94
C LEU A 55 1.89 9.71 -4.80
N LYS A 56 2.13 9.88 -6.10
CA LYS A 56 1.05 9.93 -7.08
C LYS A 56 0.61 8.50 -7.39
N TRP A 57 -0.69 8.27 -7.37
CA TRP A 57 -1.23 6.95 -7.60
C TRP A 57 -2.60 7.01 -8.28
N THR A 58 -2.92 5.94 -8.98
CA THR A 58 -4.21 5.71 -9.62
C THR A 58 -4.77 4.37 -9.15
N ARG A 59 -6.05 4.34 -8.77
CA ARG A 59 -6.73 3.07 -8.48
C ARG A 59 -7.09 2.37 -9.79
N VAL A 60 -6.70 1.11 -9.93
CA VAL A 60 -7.08 0.30 -11.09
C VAL A 60 -8.55 -0.07 -10.96
N SER A 61 -9.38 0.42 -11.88
CA SER A 61 -10.83 0.18 -11.90
C SER A 61 -11.16 -1.31 -11.77
N ASP A 62 -12.23 -1.61 -11.03
CA ASP A 62 -12.75 -2.96 -10.79
C ASP A 62 -11.78 -3.94 -10.12
N THR A 63 -10.68 -3.45 -9.54
CA THR A 63 -9.74 -4.26 -8.74
C THR A 63 -9.39 -3.56 -7.42
N PRO A 64 -8.91 -4.31 -6.41
CA PRO A 64 -8.36 -3.74 -5.19
C PRO A 64 -6.90 -3.27 -5.36
N ASN A 65 -6.45 -3.01 -6.60
CA ASN A 65 -5.06 -2.68 -6.91
C ASN A 65 -4.86 -1.17 -7.11
N PHE A 66 -3.68 -0.70 -6.71
CA PHE A 66 -3.25 0.68 -6.83
C PHE A 66 -1.97 0.73 -7.65
N LEU A 67 -1.90 1.62 -8.64
CA LEU A 67 -0.72 1.86 -9.46
C LEU A 67 -0.07 3.16 -9.03
N ILE A 68 1.24 3.16 -8.83
CA ILE A 68 2.02 4.37 -8.55
C ILE A 68 2.48 4.98 -9.87
N ASP A 69 2.24 6.29 -10.02
CA ASP A 69 2.61 7.09 -11.17
C ASP A 69 3.94 7.81 -10.85
N ARG A 70 5.04 7.42 -11.49
CA ARG A 70 6.37 8.05 -11.35
C ARG A 70 6.72 8.94 -12.53
#